data_AF-A0A6P6A188-F1
#
_entry.id   AF-A0A6P6A188-F1
#
_cell.length_a   1.000
_cell.length_b   1.000
_cell.length_c   1.000
_cell.angle_alpha   90.00
_cell.angle_beta   90.00
_cell.angle_gamma   90.00
#
_symmetry.space_group_name_H-M   'P 1'
#
loop_
_entity.id
_entity.type
_entity.pdbx_description
1 polymer ?
#
loop_
_entity_poly.entity_id
_entity_poly.type
_entity_poly.pdbx_seq_one_letter_code
_entity_poly.pdbx_strand_id
1 'polypeptide(L)'
;MSNSFGSSLWMMPFSKYCRADGMYLKHFSGGIRKRHHTYQCEQEEFQSNYSGWPTNIINIEIPSIRDCAQTNLSGMECGLPTQLSFSAREISDGTFFKAIEDYDSDSKRILHQLKKSYHDDPVLNPLTPWDRPPIKNVFCIYGIDSRTEVGYYFAPSGKPYPDNWIITDVIYEIEGSLILRSGNQIEGNPGAASGDETVSSVPYHSLSWCKNWLGPRVNITRAPQSEHDGSDVQVELNVEHHYEEDIVPNMTRSPRVKYITYYEDSESIPGKRTAVWELDKANHRNIVRSPALMRELWLQIWHDIHVDATSNFVTKAKRGPLRDEDCYWDYGKARCAWAEYCEYRYIFGDVHLGQSCRLKNSSADTLLHYL
;
A
#
# COMPACT_ATOMS: atom_id res chain seq x y z
N MET A 1 -1.88 2.43 23.72
CA MET A 1 -1.00 1.82 22.71
C MET A 1 -0.70 0.43 23.22
N SER A 2 -1.16 -0.59 22.50
CA SER A 2 -1.10 -1.98 22.96
C SER A 2 0.31 -2.51 22.73
N ASN A 3 1.09 -2.73 23.79
CA ASN A 3 2.47 -3.24 23.75
C ASN A 3 2.51 -4.77 23.49
N SER A 4 1.76 -5.25 22.49
CA SER A 4 1.71 -6.66 22.12
C SER A 4 2.13 -6.78 20.66
N PHE A 5 3.02 -7.74 20.37
CA PHE A 5 3.39 -8.17 19.01
C PHE A 5 2.17 -8.36 18.09
N GLY A 6 1.01 -8.71 18.67
CA GLY A 6 -0.24 -8.93 17.94
C GLY A 6 -0.97 -7.66 17.46
N SER A 7 -0.49 -6.46 17.79
CA SER A 7 -1.13 -5.21 17.33
C SER A 7 -0.54 -4.62 16.06
N SER A 8 0.63 -5.10 15.62
CA SER A 8 1.39 -4.55 14.50
C SER A 8 1.57 -5.51 13.33
N LEU A 9 1.15 -6.77 13.42
CA LEU A 9 1.31 -7.72 12.31
C LEU A 9 -0.03 -8.29 11.83
N TRP A 10 -0.79 -7.46 11.12
CA TRP A 10 -1.93 -7.92 10.35
C TRP A 10 -1.55 -7.85 8.89
N MET A 11 -1.16 -9.00 8.34
CA MET A 11 -0.71 -9.10 6.96
C MET A 11 -1.89 -9.28 6.02
N MET A 12 -1.90 -8.46 4.98
CA MET A 12 -2.51 -8.76 3.68
C MET A 12 -1.74 -9.93 3.01
N PRO A 13 -2.21 -10.52 1.90
CA PRO A 13 -1.50 -11.63 1.25
C PRO A 13 -0.03 -11.28 1.07
N PHE A 14 0.82 -12.10 1.69
CA PHE A 14 2.26 -11.88 1.67
C PHE A 14 2.92 -12.60 0.51
N SER A 15 2.26 -13.62 -0.06
CA SER A 15 2.76 -14.40 -1.18
C SER A 15 1.64 -14.82 -2.11
N LYS A 16 1.94 -14.86 -3.41
CA LYS A 16 1.05 -15.41 -4.46
C LYS A 16 0.95 -16.94 -4.42
N TYR A 17 1.95 -17.59 -3.87
CA TYR A 17 2.09 -19.04 -3.85
C TYR A 17 1.34 -19.68 -2.67
N CYS A 18 0.83 -18.89 -1.74
CA CYS A 18 0.07 -19.37 -0.59
C CYS A 18 -1.43 -19.17 -0.80
N ARG A 19 -2.17 -20.26 -1.06
CA ARG A 19 -3.61 -20.21 -1.36
C ARG A 19 -4.43 -21.00 -0.34
N ALA A 20 -5.66 -20.57 -0.11
CA ALA A 20 -6.66 -21.31 0.66
C ALA A 20 -7.70 -21.91 -0.28
N ASP A 21 -8.10 -23.15 -0.04
CA ASP A 21 -9.14 -23.83 -0.83
C ASP A 21 -10.51 -23.19 -0.51
N GLY A 22 -10.92 -22.24 -1.33
CA GLY A 22 -12.14 -21.45 -1.14
C GLY A 22 -13.41 -22.24 -1.48
N MET A 23 -14.23 -22.56 -0.47
CA MET A 23 -15.56 -23.17 -0.71
C MET A 23 -16.59 -22.17 -1.27
N TYR A 24 -16.42 -20.86 -1.08
CA TYR A 24 -17.48 -19.89 -1.40
C TYR A 24 -17.66 -19.57 -2.88
N LEU A 25 -16.68 -19.85 -3.75
CA LEU A 25 -16.91 -19.83 -5.21
C LEU A 25 -17.86 -20.97 -5.66
N LYS A 26 -17.98 -22.03 -4.85
CA LYS A 26 -18.85 -23.19 -5.13
C LYS A 26 -20.25 -23.06 -4.52
N HIS A 27 -20.55 -22.04 -3.73
CA HIS A 27 -21.93 -21.88 -3.21
C HIS A 27 -22.94 -21.42 -4.29
N PHE A 28 -22.48 -20.98 -5.46
CA PHE A 28 -23.32 -20.80 -6.66
C PHE A 28 -23.41 -22.06 -7.55
N SER A 29 -22.61 -23.10 -7.29
CA SER A 29 -22.65 -24.39 -8.00
C SER A 29 -22.76 -25.53 -6.98
N GLY A 30 -24.02 -25.85 -6.64
CA GLY A 30 -24.38 -26.79 -5.58
C GLY A 30 -23.52 -28.05 -5.49
N GLY A 31 -22.74 -28.16 -4.41
CA GLY A 31 -21.95 -29.34 -4.11
C GLY A 31 -21.25 -29.22 -2.76
N ILE A 32 -21.93 -29.61 -1.68
CA ILE A 32 -21.35 -29.68 -0.34
C ILE A 32 -20.33 -30.82 -0.31
N ARG A 33 -19.03 -30.50 -0.31
CA ARG A 33 -17.97 -31.43 0.11
C ARG A 33 -17.27 -30.86 1.32
N LYS A 34 -17.46 -31.49 2.49
CA LYS A 34 -16.63 -31.26 3.68
C LYS A 34 -15.18 -31.62 3.37
N ARG A 35 -14.37 -30.65 2.97
CA ARG A 35 -12.90 -30.72 3.07
C ARG A 35 -12.48 -29.68 4.10
N HIS A 36 -11.60 -30.09 5.01
CA HIS A 36 -10.99 -29.17 5.96
C HIS A 36 -10.25 -28.06 5.18
N HIS A 37 -10.57 -26.80 5.48
CA HIS A 37 -9.88 -25.65 4.91
C HIS A 37 -8.39 -25.78 5.27
N THR A 38 -7.56 -26.06 4.26
CA THR A 38 -6.13 -26.21 4.46
C THR A 38 -5.47 -25.06 3.74
N TYR A 39 -4.91 -24.14 4.52
CA TYR A 39 -3.96 -23.16 4.01
C TYR A 39 -2.74 -23.92 3.49
N GLN A 40 -2.40 -23.75 2.21
CA GLN A 40 -1.29 -24.46 1.59
C GLN A 40 -0.48 -23.53 0.69
N CYS A 41 0.82 -23.49 0.93
CA CYS A 41 1.78 -22.83 0.04
C CYS A 41 2.40 -23.82 -0.95
N GLU A 42 2.61 -23.37 -2.18
CA GLU A 42 3.31 -24.12 -3.23
C GLU A 42 4.82 -24.22 -2.92
N GLN A 43 5.55 -25.10 -3.63
CA GLN A 43 6.97 -25.39 -3.32
C GLN A 43 7.90 -24.19 -3.61
N GLU A 44 7.51 -23.38 -4.58
CA GLU A 44 8.18 -22.16 -5.04
C GLU A 44 8.34 -21.15 -3.90
N GLU A 45 7.37 -21.10 -2.99
CA GLU A 45 7.42 -20.28 -1.79
C GLU A 45 8.60 -20.65 -0.89
N PHE A 46 8.92 -21.94 -0.80
CA PHE A 46 10.01 -22.46 0.03
C PHE A 46 11.39 -22.30 -0.61
N GLN A 47 11.45 -21.99 -1.91
CA GLN A 47 12.70 -21.71 -2.63
C GLN A 47 13.06 -20.22 -2.63
N SER A 48 12.06 -19.33 -2.46
CA SER A 48 12.29 -17.88 -2.44
C SER A 48 12.78 -17.40 -1.06
N ASN A 49 13.85 -16.58 -1.04
CA ASN A 49 14.43 -16.10 0.22
C ASN A 49 13.52 -15.11 0.98
N TYR A 50 12.63 -14.39 0.28
CA TYR A 50 11.82 -13.34 0.90
C TYR A 50 10.35 -13.32 0.50
N SER A 51 9.85 -14.32 -0.26
CA SER A 51 8.41 -14.51 -0.51
C SER A 51 7.63 -13.21 -0.80
N GLY A 52 8.12 -12.35 -1.70
CA GLY A 52 7.45 -11.08 -2.05
C GLY A 52 7.69 -9.89 -1.09
N TRP A 53 8.32 -10.09 0.07
CA TRP A 53 8.67 -9.05 1.03
C TRP A 53 10.11 -8.54 0.85
N PRO A 54 10.43 -7.33 1.37
CA PRO A 54 11.77 -6.79 1.20
C PRO A 54 12.83 -7.43 2.09
N THR A 55 12.43 -7.95 3.24
CA THR A 55 13.34 -8.46 4.28
C THR A 55 12.56 -9.34 5.28
N ASN A 56 13.27 -9.89 6.27
CA ASN A 56 12.65 -10.53 7.42
C ASN A 56 11.93 -9.49 8.28
N ILE A 57 10.67 -9.77 8.61
CA ILE A 57 9.80 -8.80 9.29
C ILE A 57 10.18 -8.66 10.76
N ILE A 58 10.50 -9.76 11.44
CA ILE A 58 10.82 -9.75 12.87
C ILE A 58 12.20 -10.33 13.09
N ASN A 59 13.07 -9.54 13.70
CA ASN A 59 14.38 -9.95 14.19
C ASN A 59 14.35 -9.86 15.71
N ILE A 60 14.66 -10.94 16.42
CA ILE A 60 14.57 -11.00 17.88
C ILE A 60 15.87 -11.52 18.48
N GLU A 61 16.37 -10.82 19.47
CA GLU A 61 17.50 -11.27 20.28
C GLU A 61 16.98 -12.08 21.46
N ILE A 62 17.31 -13.37 21.50
CA ILE A 62 16.93 -14.25 22.60
C ILE A 62 18.13 -14.42 23.55
N PRO A 63 17.95 -14.18 24.86
CA PRO A 63 19.00 -14.43 25.84
C PRO A 63 19.30 -15.92 25.92
N SER A 64 20.58 -16.29 25.90
CA SER A 64 21.02 -17.68 26.03
C SER A 64 20.65 -18.22 27.41
N ILE A 65 19.77 -19.22 27.46
CA ILE A 65 19.43 -19.93 28.70
C ILE A 65 20.54 -20.95 28.95
N ARG A 66 21.64 -20.50 29.55
CA ARG A 66 22.40 -21.34 30.49
C ARG A 66 22.37 -20.63 31.84
N ASP A 67 21.74 -21.26 32.81
CA ASP A 67 21.50 -20.77 34.16
C ASP A 67 22.70 -19.99 34.73
N CYS A 68 22.55 -18.66 34.80
CA CYS A 68 23.43 -17.82 35.62
C CYS A 68 22.87 -17.72 37.05
N ALA A 69 22.58 -18.87 37.64
CA ALA A 69 22.12 -18.98 39.02
C ALA A 69 22.97 -20.00 39.78
N GLN A 70 24.13 -19.52 40.25
CA GLN A 70 24.75 -19.78 41.57
C GLN A 70 26.28 -19.79 41.48
N THR A 71 26.86 -18.70 41.98
CA THR A 71 28.12 -18.59 42.74
C THR A 71 29.23 -19.64 42.57
N ASN A 72 30.39 -19.11 42.16
CA ASN A 72 31.78 -19.47 42.49
C ASN A 72 32.63 -20.19 41.43
N LEU A 73 33.74 -19.50 41.10
CA LEU A 73 35.03 -19.95 40.55
C LEU A 73 35.12 -20.31 39.06
N SER A 74 35.91 -19.46 38.37
CA SER A 74 36.66 -19.63 37.12
C SER A 74 35.91 -20.07 35.86
N GLY A 75 35.72 -19.09 34.96
CA GLY A 75 35.66 -19.31 33.51
C GLY A 75 34.37 -19.94 32.98
N MET A 76 33.27 -19.18 32.98
CA MET A 76 32.09 -19.52 32.18
C MET A 76 31.81 -18.38 31.21
N GLU A 77 32.02 -18.66 29.92
CA GLU A 77 31.52 -17.82 28.83
C GLU A 77 29.98 -17.84 28.90
N CYS A 78 29.40 -16.71 29.33
CA CYS A 78 27.98 -16.46 29.09
C CYS A 78 27.73 -16.58 27.58
N GLY A 79 26.80 -17.45 27.18
CA GLY A 79 26.44 -17.61 25.77
C GLY A 79 25.99 -16.27 25.20
N LEU A 80 26.57 -15.89 24.06
CA LEU A 80 26.17 -14.68 23.34
C LEU A 80 24.67 -14.76 23.00
N PRO A 81 23.93 -13.64 23.06
CA PRO A 81 22.54 -13.60 22.63
C PRO A 81 22.44 -14.09 21.19
N THR A 82 21.48 -14.97 20.93
CA THR A 82 21.25 -15.51 19.59
C THR A 82 20.18 -14.66 18.91
N GLN A 83 20.49 -14.12 17.74
CA GLN A 83 19.53 -13.41 16.92
C GLN A 83 18.76 -14.42 16.06
N LEU A 84 17.44 -14.43 16.20
CA LEU A 84 16.54 -15.15 15.31
C LEU A 84 15.84 -14.16 14.38
N SER A 85 15.67 -14.55 13.13
CA SER A 85 14.98 -13.73 12.11
C SER A 85 13.83 -14.53 11.53
N PHE A 86 12.67 -13.90 11.40
CA PHE A 86 11.44 -14.53 10.94
C PHE A 86 10.89 -13.81 9.70
N SER A 87 10.60 -14.62 8.69
CA SER A 87 9.96 -14.20 7.44
C SER A 87 8.46 -13.93 7.61
N ALA A 88 7.87 -13.27 6.62
CA ALA A 88 6.43 -13.06 6.53
C ALA A 88 5.65 -14.38 6.67
N ARG A 89 6.10 -15.43 5.96
CA ARG A 89 5.52 -16.77 6.03
C ARG A 89 5.54 -17.36 7.43
N GLU A 90 6.68 -17.34 8.10
CA GLU A 90 6.84 -17.94 9.43
C GLU A 90 5.99 -17.25 10.49
N ILE A 91 5.64 -15.98 10.28
CA ILE A 91 4.72 -15.28 11.16
C ILE A 91 3.28 -15.64 10.82
N SER A 92 2.95 -15.75 9.52
CA SER A 92 1.61 -16.14 9.05
C SER A 92 1.20 -17.56 9.44
N ASP A 93 2.15 -18.50 9.50
CA ASP A 93 1.93 -19.89 9.92
C ASP A 93 1.99 -20.07 11.45
N GLY A 94 2.36 -19.01 12.16
CA GLY A 94 2.52 -18.99 13.61
C GLY A 94 3.79 -19.68 14.13
N THR A 95 4.74 -20.03 13.26
CA THR A 95 6.06 -20.54 13.66
C THR A 95 6.78 -19.57 14.60
N PHE A 96 6.71 -18.27 14.31
CA PHE A 96 7.23 -17.22 15.19
C PHE A 96 6.66 -17.32 16.61
N PHE A 97 5.33 -17.31 16.75
CA PHE A 97 4.68 -17.33 18.07
C PHE A 97 4.95 -18.62 18.84
N LYS A 98 5.17 -19.76 18.15
CA LYS A 98 5.63 -21.00 18.81
C LYS A 98 7.06 -20.88 19.30
N ALA A 99 7.95 -20.25 18.52
CA ALA A 99 9.36 -20.08 18.90
C ALA A 99 9.55 -19.17 20.12
N ILE A 100 8.66 -18.20 20.32
CA ILE A 100 8.69 -17.27 21.47
C ILE A 100 7.72 -17.65 22.61
N GLU A 101 7.12 -18.84 22.55
CA GLU A 101 6.08 -19.29 23.50
C GLU A 101 6.57 -19.30 24.95
N ASP A 102 7.83 -19.67 25.18
CA ASP A 102 8.45 -19.72 26.51
C ASP A 102 8.81 -18.32 27.05
N TYR A 103 8.93 -17.32 26.16
CA TYR A 103 9.36 -15.96 26.51
C TYR A 103 8.21 -14.95 26.57
N ASP A 104 7.07 -15.26 25.94
CA ASP A 104 5.87 -14.43 25.95
C ASP A 104 4.62 -15.27 26.25
N SER A 105 4.01 -14.99 27.41
CA SER A 105 2.79 -15.64 27.89
C SER A 105 1.59 -15.46 26.97
N ASP A 106 1.57 -14.43 26.13
CA ASP A 106 0.48 -14.16 25.19
C ASP A 106 0.55 -14.98 23.89
N SER A 107 1.69 -15.60 23.59
CA SER A 107 1.90 -16.33 22.34
C SER A 107 0.84 -17.41 22.11
N LYS A 108 0.43 -18.13 23.17
CA LYS A 108 -0.66 -19.12 23.12
C LYS A 108 -2.00 -18.51 22.73
N ARG A 109 -2.31 -17.32 23.25
CA ARG A 109 -3.54 -16.59 22.94
C ARG A 109 -3.53 -16.10 21.49
N ILE A 110 -2.40 -15.58 21.03
CA ILE A 110 -2.25 -15.09 19.65
C ILE A 110 -2.33 -16.26 18.66
N LEU A 111 -1.67 -17.39 18.92
CA LEU A 111 -1.78 -18.60 18.11
C LEU A 111 -3.22 -19.11 18.00
N HIS A 112 -3.97 -19.06 19.10
CA HIS A 112 -5.38 -19.42 19.07
C HIS A 112 -6.20 -18.48 18.19
N GLN A 113 -5.96 -17.17 18.26
CA GLN A 113 -6.63 -16.17 17.43
C GLN A 113 -6.25 -16.28 15.95
N LEU A 114 -4.97 -16.50 15.64
CA LEU A 114 -4.48 -16.77 14.28
C LEU A 114 -5.21 -17.97 13.69
N LYS A 115 -5.23 -19.09 14.41
CA LYS A 115 -5.93 -20.29 13.96
C LYS A 115 -7.42 -20.04 13.74
N LYS A 116 -8.11 -19.46 14.73
CA LYS A 116 -9.55 -19.28 14.69
C LYS A 116 -10.02 -18.28 13.62
N SER A 117 -9.31 -17.17 13.47
CA SER A 117 -9.77 -16.01 12.67
C SER A 117 -9.14 -15.97 11.27
N TYR A 118 -8.06 -16.72 11.01
CA TYR A 118 -7.36 -16.70 9.72
C TYR A 118 -7.34 -18.06 9.04
N HIS A 119 -6.95 -19.13 9.75
CA HIS A 119 -6.83 -20.46 9.14
C HIS A 119 -8.16 -21.22 9.10
N ASP A 120 -8.94 -21.16 10.18
CA ASP A 120 -10.21 -21.88 10.33
C ASP A 120 -11.43 -21.04 9.92
N ASP A 121 -11.25 -19.76 9.54
CA ASP A 121 -12.35 -18.89 9.10
C ASP A 121 -12.87 -19.35 7.72
N PRO A 122 -14.15 -19.75 7.61
CA PRO A 122 -14.71 -20.29 6.38
C PRO A 122 -15.11 -19.20 5.36
N VAL A 123 -15.09 -17.92 5.74
CA VAL A 123 -15.58 -16.80 4.93
C VAL A 123 -14.45 -16.17 4.13
N LEU A 124 -13.35 -15.80 4.79
CA LEU A 124 -12.26 -15.09 4.16
C LEU A 124 -10.95 -15.32 4.91
N ASN A 125 -9.92 -15.82 4.21
CA ASN A 125 -8.56 -15.82 4.72
C ASN A 125 -7.78 -14.63 4.11
N PRO A 126 -7.52 -13.56 4.87
CA PRO A 126 -6.84 -12.36 4.37
C PRO A 126 -5.34 -12.59 4.09
N LEU A 127 -4.77 -13.74 4.47
CA LEU A 127 -3.37 -14.11 4.18
C LEU A 127 -3.20 -14.69 2.78
N THR A 128 -4.30 -14.99 2.08
CA THR A 128 -4.26 -15.61 0.77
C THR A 128 -4.69 -14.64 -0.33
N PRO A 129 -4.11 -14.75 -1.54
CA PRO A 129 -4.58 -14.06 -2.73
C PRO A 129 -6.09 -14.13 -2.92
N TRP A 130 -6.66 -13.03 -3.38
CA TRP A 130 -8.08 -12.82 -3.56
C TRP A 130 -8.33 -12.63 -5.05
N ASP A 131 -9.31 -13.35 -5.58
CA ASP A 131 -9.82 -13.11 -6.92
C ASP A 131 -10.53 -11.76 -7.00
N ARG A 132 -10.59 -11.20 -8.22
CA ARG A 132 -11.32 -9.95 -8.48
C ARG A 132 -12.77 -10.07 -7.99
N PRO A 133 -13.25 -9.14 -7.15
CA PRO A 133 -14.62 -9.20 -6.64
C PRO A 133 -15.65 -9.14 -7.79
N PRO A 134 -16.81 -9.82 -7.68
CA PRO A 134 -17.82 -9.92 -8.73
C PRO A 134 -18.67 -8.65 -8.88
N ILE A 135 -18.07 -7.46 -8.73
CA ILE A 135 -18.73 -6.16 -8.89
C ILE A 135 -18.37 -5.52 -10.24
N LYS A 136 -19.24 -4.61 -10.70
CA LYS A 136 -19.11 -3.94 -12.01
C LYS A 136 -17.83 -3.12 -12.09
N ASN A 137 -17.62 -2.24 -11.12
CA ASN A 137 -16.52 -1.29 -11.11
C ASN A 137 -15.66 -1.51 -9.87
N VAL A 138 -14.35 -1.66 -10.05
CA VAL A 138 -13.39 -1.76 -8.95
C VAL A 138 -12.39 -0.63 -9.10
N PHE A 139 -12.27 0.21 -8.07
CA PHE A 139 -11.24 1.25 -7.98
C PHE A 139 -10.36 0.94 -6.77
N CYS A 140 -9.08 0.72 -7.02
CA CYS A 140 -8.07 0.54 -5.99
C CYS A 140 -7.20 1.79 -5.95
N ILE A 141 -7.13 2.47 -4.80
CA ILE A 141 -6.46 3.77 -4.72
C ILE A 141 -5.57 3.77 -3.49
N TYR A 142 -4.29 4.07 -3.68
CA TYR A 142 -3.31 4.07 -2.60
C TYR A 142 -2.16 5.04 -2.84
N GLY A 143 -1.45 5.37 -1.77
CA GLY A 143 -0.24 6.20 -1.82
C GLY A 143 1.00 5.35 -2.08
N ILE A 144 2.00 5.96 -2.72
CA ILE A 144 3.32 5.34 -2.96
C ILE A 144 4.45 6.31 -2.63
N ASP A 145 5.69 5.79 -2.61
CA ASP A 145 6.94 6.56 -2.46
C ASP A 145 7.03 7.37 -1.16
N SER A 146 6.42 6.84 -0.10
CA SER A 146 6.61 7.30 1.26
C SER A 146 7.43 6.28 2.07
N ARG A 147 8.22 6.80 3.02
CA ARG A 147 9.01 5.98 3.94
C ARG A 147 8.11 5.01 4.71
N THR A 148 8.30 3.70 4.52
CA THR A 148 7.39 2.67 5.07
C THR A 148 8.15 1.68 5.93
N GLU A 149 7.57 1.27 7.07
CA GLU A 149 8.17 0.30 7.98
C GLU A 149 7.94 -1.13 7.47
N VAL A 150 9.02 -1.88 7.23
CA VAL A 150 8.98 -3.22 6.62
C VAL A 150 9.56 -4.31 7.51
N GLY A 151 10.21 -3.95 8.61
CA GLY A 151 10.70 -4.91 9.59
C GLY A 151 11.16 -4.26 10.90
N TYR A 152 11.34 -5.08 11.92
CA TYR A 152 11.60 -4.65 13.30
C TYR A 152 12.68 -5.49 13.96
N TYR A 153 13.46 -4.86 14.83
CA TYR A 153 14.38 -5.52 15.74
C TYR A 153 13.87 -5.41 17.17
N PHE A 154 13.78 -6.55 17.85
CA PHE A 154 13.31 -6.67 19.21
C PHE A 154 14.40 -7.24 20.11
N ALA A 155 14.50 -6.68 21.33
CA ALA A 155 15.36 -7.19 22.39
C ALA A 155 14.58 -7.25 23.71
N PRO A 156 14.99 -8.12 24.65
CA PRO A 156 14.39 -8.17 25.98
C PRO A 156 14.67 -6.87 26.73
N SER A 157 13.63 -6.28 27.31
CA SER A 157 13.73 -5.01 28.04
C SER A 157 14.21 -5.17 29.49
N GLY A 158 14.17 -6.40 30.01
CA GLY A 158 14.37 -6.71 31.43
C GLY A 158 13.19 -6.38 32.35
N LYS A 159 12.06 -5.87 31.82
CA LYS A 159 10.84 -5.58 32.58
C LYS A 159 9.89 -6.79 32.58
N PRO A 160 9.00 -6.92 33.58
CA PRO A 160 7.94 -7.91 33.53
C PRO A 160 6.97 -7.64 32.36
N TYR A 161 6.28 -8.69 31.91
CA TYR A 161 5.19 -8.60 30.96
C TYR A 161 4.16 -7.54 31.41
N PRO A 162 3.60 -6.72 30.50
CA PRO A 162 3.69 -6.77 29.02
C PRO A 162 4.86 -6.02 28.40
N ASP A 163 5.69 -5.36 29.20
CA ASP A 163 6.79 -4.52 28.69
C ASP A 163 8.09 -5.32 28.53
N ASN A 164 8.03 -6.65 28.43
CA ASN A 164 9.20 -7.56 28.37
C ASN A 164 10.04 -7.41 27.10
N TRP A 165 9.51 -6.77 26.06
CA TRP A 165 10.18 -6.54 24.78
C TRP A 165 10.28 -5.05 24.44
N ILE A 166 11.37 -4.65 23.81
CA ILE A 166 11.58 -3.29 23.28
C ILE A 166 12.03 -3.35 21.82
N ILE A 167 11.60 -2.36 21.03
CA ILE A 167 12.03 -2.19 19.64
C ILE A 167 13.39 -1.45 19.63
N THR A 168 14.45 -2.17 19.33
CA THR A 168 15.82 -1.63 19.26
C THR A 168 16.03 -0.86 17.96
N ASP A 169 15.53 -1.38 16.84
CA ASP A 169 15.64 -0.75 15.53
C ASP A 169 14.43 -1.08 14.63
N VAL A 170 14.24 -0.27 13.58
CA VAL A 170 13.15 -0.40 12.60
C VAL A 170 13.75 -0.30 11.20
N ILE A 171 13.36 -1.22 10.33
CA ILE A 171 13.75 -1.23 8.92
C ILE A 171 12.72 -0.43 8.14
N TYR A 172 13.20 0.56 7.39
CA TYR A 172 12.41 1.36 6.49
C TYR A 172 12.72 1.05 5.05
N GLU A 173 11.69 0.95 4.22
CA GLU A 173 11.78 0.99 2.77
C GLU A 173 11.56 2.43 2.29
N ILE A 174 12.53 2.93 1.52
CA ILE A 174 12.47 4.26 0.91
C ILE A 174 13.16 4.26 -0.45
N GLU A 175 12.42 4.64 -1.49
CA GLU A 175 12.92 4.87 -2.85
C GLU A 175 13.80 3.72 -3.39
N GLY A 176 13.38 2.46 -3.16
CA GLY A 176 14.12 1.28 -3.62
C GLY A 176 15.33 0.90 -2.75
N SER A 177 15.41 1.39 -1.52
CA SER A 177 16.47 1.05 -0.56
C SER A 177 15.91 0.69 0.82
N LEU A 178 16.64 -0.13 1.57
CA LEU A 178 16.32 -0.52 2.93
C LEU A 178 17.27 0.13 3.92
N ILE A 179 16.74 0.92 4.85
CA ILE A 179 17.51 1.73 5.79
C ILE A 179 16.99 1.51 7.20
N LEU A 180 17.90 1.27 8.14
CA LEU A 180 17.58 1.18 9.57
C LEU A 180 17.26 2.56 10.17
N ARG A 181 16.53 2.59 11.28
CA ARG A 181 16.32 3.82 12.06
C ARG A 181 17.64 4.41 12.54
N SER A 182 18.63 3.55 12.79
CA SER A 182 20.02 3.92 13.11
C SER A 182 20.81 4.52 11.94
N GLY A 183 20.28 4.47 10.71
CA GLY A 183 20.86 5.10 9.51
C GLY A 183 21.72 4.17 8.65
N ASN A 184 21.92 2.91 9.05
CA ASN A 184 22.66 1.93 8.27
C ASN A 184 21.79 1.34 7.16
N GLN A 185 22.35 1.23 5.95
CA GLN A 185 21.71 0.49 4.85
C GLN A 185 21.85 -1.01 5.09
N ILE A 186 20.80 -1.78 4.80
CA ILE A 186 20.80 -3.24 4.93
C ILE A 186 20.56 -3.90 3.58
N GLU A 187 21.03 -5.14 3.45
CA GLU A 187 20.75 -5.97 2.29
C GLU A 187 19.33 -6.55 2.34
N GLY A 188 18.67 -6.61 1.19
CA GLY A 188 17.33 -7.16 1.01
C GLY A 188 16.82 -6.93 -0.42
N ASN A 189 15.54 -7.22 -0.64
CA ASN A 189 14.88 -7.13 -1.95
C ASN A 189 13.81 -6.02 -1.94
N PRO A 190 14.19 -4.73 -1.93
CA PRO A 190 13.23 -3.63 -1.95
C PRO A 190 12.31 -3.73 -3.17
N GLY A 191 11.05 -3.33 -2.99
CA GLY A 191 10.06 -3.24 -4.04
C GLY A 191 10.35 -2.12 -5.04
N ALA A 192 9.57 -2.10 -6.12
CA ALA A 192 9.68 -1.08 -7.16
C ALA A 192 9.37 0.35 -6.67
N ALA A 193 8.56 0.46 -5.61
CA ALA A 193 8.20 1.69 -4.94
C ALA A 193 8.05 1.42 -3.43
N SER A 194 8.11 2.47 -2.63
CA SER A 194 7.79 2.39 -1.20
C SER A 194 6.29 2.56 -0.95
N GLY A 195 5.81 2.14 0.23
CA GLY A 195 4.39 2.25 0.62
C GLY A 195 3.95 3.68 0.99
N ASP A 196 2.93 3.79 1.85
CA ASP A 196 2.16 5.01 2.10
C ASP A 196 2.37 5.67 3.49
N GLU A 197 3.57 5.52 4.08
CA GLU A 197 3.95 6.11 5.38
C GLU A 197 3.23 5.52 6.60
N THR A 198 2.75 4.28 6.52
CA THR A 198 2.14 3.58 7.66
C THR A 198 3.14 2.76 8.46
N VAL A 199 2.94 2.80 9.78
CA VAL A 199 3.50 1.82 10.71
C VAL A 199 2.92 0.45 10.35
N SER A 200 3.78 -0.47 9.94
CA SER A 200 3.56 -1.92 9.99
C SER A 200 2.43 -2.58 9.19
N SER A 201 1.77 -1.95 8.21
CA SER A 201 0.56 -2.60 7.66
C SER A 201 0.38 -2.64 6.14
N VAL A 202 1.12 -1.86 5.35
CA VAL A 202 0.98 -1.98 3.89
C VAL A 202 2.27 -1.60 3.15
N PRO A 203 3.25 -2.52 3.03
CA PRO A 203 4.29 -2.34 2.03
C PRO A 203 3.65 -2.23 0.64
N TYR A 204 4.36 -1.61 -0.30
CA TYR A 204 3.88 -1.49 -1.68
C TYR A 204 3.42 -2.84 -2.26
N HIS A 205 4.10 -3.94 -1.93
CA HIS A 205 3.71 -5.30 -2.33
C HIS A 205 2.25 -5.66 -1.99
N SER A 206 1.78 -5.23 -0.82
CA SER A 206 0.41 -5.45 -0.40
C SER A 206 -0.57 -4.50 -1.09
N LEU A 207 -0.17 -3.25 -1.33
CA LEU A 207 -1.01 -2.24 -1.98
C LEU A 207 -1.22 -2.55 -3.45
N SER A 208 -0.16 -2.93 -4.15
CA SER A 208 -0.16 -3.24 -5.58
C SER A 208 -0.89 -4.54 -5.90
N TRP A 209 -1.31 -5.33 -4.91
CA TRP A 209 -2.01 -6.58 -5.12
C TRP A 209 -3.25 -6.46 -6.02
N CYS A 210 -3.97 -5.34 -5.90
CA CYS A 210 -5.15 -5.07 -6.71
C CYS A 210 -4.84 -4.90 -8.22
N LYS A 211 -3.57 -4.72 -8.61
CA LYS A 211 -3.16 -4.78 -10.03
C LYS A 211 -3.39 -6.17 -10.62
N ASN A 212 -3.36 -7.24 -9.83
CA ASN A 212 -3.72 -8.59 -10.29
C ASN A 212 -5.18 -8.70 -10.77
N TRP A 213 -6.04 -7.73 -10.43
CA TRP A 213 -7.42 -7.66 -10.93
C TRP A 213 -7.55 -6.92 -12.26
N LEU A 214 -6.47 -6.33 -12.76
CA LEU A 214 -6.38 -5.82 -14.12
C LEU A 214 -6.25 -6.99 -15.09
N GLY A 215 -6.88 -6.90 -16.24
CA GLY A 215 -6.75 -7.91 -17.29
C GLY A 215 -5.42 -7.84 -18.04
N PRO A 216 -5.30 -8.60 -19.14
CA PRO A 216 -4.04 -8.76 -19.88
C PRO A 216 -3.60 -7.51 -20.64
N ARG A 217 -4.49 -6.52 -20.83
CA ARG A 217 -4.18 -5.25 -21.49
C ARG A 217 -4.61 -4.11 -20.60
N VAL A 218 -3.65 -3.24 -20.30
CA VAL A 218 -3.85 -2.11 -19.39
C VAL A 218 -3.40 -0.82 -20.06
N ASN A 219 -4.21 0.23 -19.90
CA ASN A 219 -3.84 1.57 -20.30
C ASN A 219 -3.24 2.28 -19.09
N ILE A 220 -2.03 2.80 -19.25
CA ILE A 220 -1.32 3.52 -18.21
C ILE A 220 -1.27 4.99 -18.57
N THR A 221 -1.70 5.83 -17.64
CA THR A 221 -1.57 7.29 -17.76
C THR A 221 -0.87 7.82 -16.52
N ARG A 222 0.13 8.67 -16.69
CA ARG A 222 0.75 9.42 -15.58
C ARG A 222 0.51 10.90 -15.79
N ALA A 223 -0.06 11.56 -14.79
CA ALA A 223 -0.36 12.98 -14.82
C ALA A 223 0.09 13.67 -13.53
N PRO A 224 0.47 14.96 -13.56
CA PRO A 224 0.74 15.73 -12.34
C PRO A 224 -0.46 15.73 -11.38
N GLN A 225 -0.19 15.74 -10.07
CA GLN A 225 -1.24 15.91 -9.05
C GLN A 225 -1.84 17.31 -9.05
N SER A 226 -1.08 18.33 -9.42
CA SER A 226 -1.56 19.72 -9.55
C SER A 226 -2.28 19.94 -10.88
N GLU A 227 -2.88 21.11 -11.03
CA GLU A 227 -3.47 21.57 -12.29
C GLU A 227 -2.39 21.55 -13.39
N HIS A 228 -2.75 21.05 -14.58
CA HIS A 228 -1.84 20.87 -15.70
C HIS A 228 -2.56 21.03 -17.04
N ASP A 229 -1.82 21.44 -18.07
CA ASP A 229 -2.34 21.68 -19.42
C ASP A 229 -2.24 20.44 -20.32
N GLY A 230 -1.54 19.41 -19.84
CA GLY A 230 -1.32 18.15 -20.55
C GLY A 230 0.11 17.94 -21.05
N SER A 231 0.96 18.97 -20.97
CA SER A 231 2.35 18.91 -21.45
C SER A 231 3.19 17.84 -20.74
N ASP A 232 2.97 17.66 -19.44
CA ASP A 232 3.69 16.68 -18.61
C ASP A 232 2.95 15.33 -18.47
N VAL A 233 1.85 15.13 -19.20
CA VAL A 233 1.07 13.87 -19.17
C VAL A 233 1.73 12.84 -20.06
N GLN A 234 2.01 11.67 -19.51
CA GLN A 234 2.58 10.53 -20.22
C GLN A 234 1.53 9.43 -20.34
N VAL A 235 1.39 8.85 -21.53
CA VAL A 235 0.37 7.83 -21.82
C VAL A 235 1.01 6.64 -22.54
N GLU A 236 0.78 5.44 -22.01
CA GLU A 236 1.12 4.17 -22.63
C GLU A 236 -0.15 3.33 -22.76
N LEU A 237 -0.52 2.97 -23.98
CA LEU A 237 -1.75 2.22 -24.26
C LEU A 237 -1.44 0.76 -24.56
N ASN A 238 -2.36 -0.13 -24.20
CA ASN A 238 -2.27 -1.57 -24.47
C ASN A 238 -0.98 -2.22 -23.93
N VAL A 239 -0.57 -1.85 -22.72
CA VAL A 239 0.56 -2.50 -22.05
C VAL A 239 0.16 -3.93 -21.71
N GLU A 240 1.00 -4.89 -22.10
CA GLU A 240 0.80 -6.30 -21.77
C GLU A 240 1.03 -6.51 -20.27
N HIS A 241 0.05 -7.09 -19.61
CA HIS A 241 0.10 -7.44 -18.20
C HIS A 241 0.10 -8.97 -18.07
N HIS A 242 1.24 -9.51 -17.64
CA HIS A 242 1.33 -10.91 -17.30
C HIS A 242 0.69 -11.14 -15.93
N TYR A 243 -0.16 -12.16 -15.85
CA TYR A 243 -0.85 -12.51 -14.61
C TYR A 243 0.16 -12.78 -13.49
N GLU A 244 -0.05 -12.17 -12.32
CA GLU A 244 0.81 -12.25 -11.13
C GLU A 244 2.19 -11.57 -11.23
N GLU A 245 2.37 -10.66 -12.18
CA GLU A 245 3.52 -9.77 -12.27
C GLU A 245 3.11 -8.31 -12.02
N ASP A 246 3.94 -7.55 -11.33
CA ASP A 246 3.67 -6.12 -11.12
C ASP A 246 3.94 -5.33 -12.40
N ILE A 247 3.07 -4.37 -12.69
CA ILE A 247 3.22 -3.46 -13.81
C ILE A 247 3.96 -2.23 -13.32
N VAL A 248 5.21 -2.08 -13.75
CA VAL A 248 6.02 -0.89 -13.51
C VAL A 248 6.11 -0.06 -14.80
N PRO A 249 5.53 1.15 -14.82
CA PRO A 249 5.49 1.97 -16.04
C PRO A 249 6.87 2.55 -16.38
N ASN A 250 7.25 2.47 -17.65
CA ASN A 250 8.51 3.01 -18.15
C ASN A 250 8.40 4.51 -18.47
N MET A 251 7.97 5.28 -17.47
CA MET A 251 7.68 6.70 -17.60
C MET A 251 8.65 7.53 -16.75
N THR A 252 9.08 8.68 -17.28
CA THR A 252 10.01 9.58 -16.61
C THR A 252 9.35 10.32 -15.43
N ARG A 253 10.10 10.52 -14.34
CA ARG A 253 9.64 11.25 -13.14
C ARG A 253 10.51 12.47 -12.89
N SER A 254 9.88 13.62 -12.67
CA SER A 254 10.57 14.81 -12.16
C SER A 254 10.55 14.79 -10.62
N PRO A 255 11.70 14.93 -9.93
CA PRO A 255 11.76 14.83 -8.48
C PRO A 255 11.01 15.95 -7.73
N ARG A 256 10.66 17.04 -8.42
CA ARG A 256 9.95 18.19 -7.84
C ARG A 256 8.43 18.13 -8.01
N VAL A 257 7.94 17.23 -8.85
CA VAL A 257 6.52 17.11 -9.19
C VAL A 257 6.00 15.80 -8.61
N LYS A 258 4.82 15.87 -7.99
CA LYS A 258 4.11 14.68 -7.55
C LYS A 258 3.15 14.26 -8.66
N TYR A 259 3.15 12.98 -8.99
CA TYR A 259 2.29 12.43 -10.04
C TYR A 259 1.19 11.55 -9.45
N ILE A 260 0.17 11.30 -10.28
CA ILE A 260 -0.77 10.20 -10.13
C ILE A 260 -0.56 9.29 -11.34
N THR A 261 -0.36 8.00 -11.09
CA THR A 261 -0.33 6.99 -12.16
C THR A 261 -1.63 6.19 -12.13
N TYR A 262 -2.34 6.17 -13.25
CA TYR A 262 -3.60 5.48 -13.47
C TYR A 262 -3.33 4.24 -14.31
N TYR A 263 -3.75 3.07 -13.82
CA TYR A 263 -3.79 1.81 -14.57
C TYR A 263 -5.27 1.48 -14.78
N GLU A 264 -5.72 1.49 -16.02
CA GLU A 264 -7.14 1.40 -16.36
C GLU A 264 -7.37 0.23 -17.33
N ASP A 265 -8.29 -0.67 -16.96
CA ASP A 265 -8.76 -1.79 -17.78
C ASP A 265 -10.30 -1.79 -17.81
N SER A 266 -10.84 -1.78 -19.03
CA SER A 266 -12.28 -1.85 -19.28
C SER A 266 -12.65 -2.83 -20.40
N GLU A 267 -11.67 -3.44 -21.06
CA GLU A 267 -11.89 -4.30 -22.23
C GLU A 267 -11.84 -5.78 -21.85
N SER A 268 -11.08 -6.12 -20.81
CA SER A 268 -10.77 -7.51 -20.49
C SER A 268 -11.96 -8.31 -19.99
N ILE A 269 -12.88 -7.68 -19.25
CA ILE A 269 -14.11 -8.31 -18.76
C ILE A 269 -15.32 -7.51 -19.25
N PRO A 270 -16.14 -8.05 -20.15
CA PRO A 270 -17.28 -7.33 -20.70
C PRO A 270 -18.21 -6.76 -19.63
N GLY A 271 -18.48 -5.46 -19.70
CA GLY A 271 -19.36 -4.75 -18.78
C GLY A 271 -18.79 -4.51 -17.39
N LYS A 272 -17.52 -4.85 -17.15
CA LYS A 272 -16.81 -4.57 -15.90
C LYS A 272 -15.56 -3.74 -16.19
N ARG A 273 -15.15 -2.93 -15.21
CA ARG A 273 -13.91 -2.15 -15.29
C ARG A 273 -13.14 -2.20 -13.98
N THR A 274 -11.84 -2.14 -14.09
CA THR A 274 -10.90 -2.10 -12.96
C THR A 274 -9.96 -0.92 -13.19
N ALA A 275 -9.77 -0.10 -12.17
CA ALA A 275 -8.76 0.95 -12.18
C ALA A 275 -7.92 0.93 -10.91
N VAL A 276 -6.63 1.14 -11.05
CA VAL A 276 -5.68 1.30 -9.95
C VAL A 276 -5.05 2.69 -10.04
N TRP A 277 -5.12 3.47 -8.97
CA TRP A 277 -4.59 4.82 -8.90
C TRP A 277 -3.48 4.88 -7.84
N GLU A 278 -2.27 5.21 -8.28
CA GLU A 278 -1.10 5.38 -7.43
C GLU A 278 -0.82 6.86 -7.25
N LEU A 279 -0.85 7.35 -6.01
CA LEU A 279 -0.57 8.75 -5.69
C LEU A 279 0.80 8.91 -5.04
N ASP A 280 1.70 9.64 -5.70
CA ASP A 280 3.03 9.93 -5.15
C ASP A 280 2.94 10.70 -3.82
N LYS A 281 3.67 10.19 -2.81
CA LYS A 281 3.85 10.82 -1.50
C LYS A 281 2.53 11.17 -0.81
N ALA A 282 1.51 10.33 -1.01
CA ALA A 282 0.24 10.42 -0.33
C ALA A 282 0.27 9.56 0.94
N ASN A 283 0.16 10.21 2.10
CA ASN A 283 0.11 9.51 3.39
C ASN A 283 -1.22 8.77 3.55
N HIS A 284 -1.16 7.51 4.00
CA HIS A 284 -2.32 6.65 4.26
C HIS A 284 -3.46 7.33 5.00
N ARG A 285 -3.15 8.00 6.12
CA ARG A 285 -4.16 8.61 6.99
C ARG A 285 -4.80 9.83 6.36
N ASN A 286 -4.05 10.53 5.51
CA ASN A 286 -4.46 11.80 4.92
C ASN A 286 -4.89 11.65 3.46
N ILE A 287 -4.87 10.45 2.88
CA ILE A 287 -5.21 10.21 1.48
C ILE A 287 -6.64 10.69 1.18
N VAL A 288 -7.59 10.44 2.09
CA VAL A 288 -8.99 10.89 2.02
C VAL A 288 -9.16 12.42 2.13
N ARG A 289 -8.10 13.13 2.54
CA ARG A 289 -8.05 14.60 2.57
C ARG A 289 -7.24 15.18 1.42
N SER A 290 -6.69 14.34 0.54
CA SER A 290 -5.92 14.78 -0.62
C SER A 290 -6.83 15.53 -1.60
N PRO A 291 -6.55 16.81 -1.91
CA PRO A 291 -7.32 17.54 -2.91
C PRO A 291 -7.27 16.87 -4.28
N ALA A 292 -6.11 16.30 -4.65
CA ALA A 292 -5.93 15.62 -5.91
C ALA A 292 -6.82 14.37 -6.01
N LEU A 293 -6.86 13.53 -4.96
CA LEU A 293 -7.75 12.37 -4.94
C LEU A 293 -9.23 12.79 -5.05
N MET A 294 -9.64 13.75 -4.23
CA MET A 294 -11.04 14.19 -4.20
C MET A 294 -11.48 14.77 -5.55
N ARG A 295 -10.58 15.49 -6.23
CA ARG A 295 -10.81 16.01 -7.58
C ARG A 295 -11.04 14.88 -8.59
N GLU A 296 -10.13 13.92 -8.65
CA GLU A 296 -10.21 12.82 -9.62
C GLU A 296 -11.40 11.89 -9.35
N LEU A 297 -11.67 11.59 -8.09
CA LEU A 297 -12.82 10.78 -7.69
C LEU A 297 -14.13 11.48 -8.06
N TRP A 298 -14.23 12.78 -7.78
CA TRP A 298 -15.41 13.57 -8.14
C TRP A 298 -15.60 13.63 -9.67
N LEU A 299 -14.53 13.88 -10.43
CA LEU A 299 -14.58 13.89 -11.89
C LEU A 299 -15.00 12.54 -12.46
N GLN A 300 -14.50 11.42 -11.90
CA GLN A 300 -14.89 10.09 -12.33
C GLN A 300 -16.36 9.80 -12.02
N ILE A 301 -16.85 10.16 -10.83
CA ILE A 301 -18.27 10.01 -10.46
C ILE A 301 -19.16 10.84 -11.38
N TRP A 302 -18.75 12.09 -11.66
CA TRP A 302 -19.52 12.98 -12.53
C TRP A 302 -19.58 12.45 -13.97
N HIS A 303 -18.45 11.97 -14.51
CA HIS A 303 -18.36 11.29 -15.81
C HIS A 303 -19.29 10.08 -15.88
N ASP A 304 -19.27 9.22 -14.86
CA ASP A 304 -20.06 7.98 -14.81
C ASP A 304 -21.58 8.19 -14.81
N ILE A 305 -22.04 9.32 -14.28
CA ILE A 305 -23.46 9.66 -14.16
C ILE A 305 -23.99 10.31 -15.44
N HIS A 306 -23.10 10.88 -16.26
CA HIS A 306 -23.51 11.64 -17.44
C HIS A 306 -23.87 10.74 -18.62
N VAL A 307 -24.94 11.11 -19.33
CA VAL A 307 -25.46 10.33 -20.47
C VAL A 307 -24.55 10.45 -21.69
N ASP A 308 -23.87 11.58 -21.83
CA ASP A 308 -23.00 11.89 -22.98
C ASP A 308 -21.57 11.35 -22.82
N ALA A 309 -21.27 10.63 -21.73
CA ALA A 309 -19.96 10.03 -21.52
C ALA A 309 -19.65 9.02 -22.63
N THR A 310 -18.63 9.32 -23.44
CA THR A 310 -18.27 8.50 -24.61
C THR A 310 -17.21 7.44 -24.30
N SER A 311 -16.40 7.68 -23.28
CA SER A 311 -15.32 6.80 -22.82
C SER A 311 -15.73 5.98 -21.59
N ASN A 312 -14.96 4.92 -21.28
CA ASN A 312 -15.16 4.14 -20.05
C ASN A 312 -14.58 4.80 -18.79
N PHE A 313 -13.66 5.75 -18.95
CA PHE A 313 -12.98 6.48 -17.89
C PHE A 313 -12.83 7.96 -18.25
N VAL A 314 -12.77 8.83 -17.23
CA VAL A 314 -12.59 10.27 -17.45
C VAL A 314 -11.25 10.57 -18.10
N THR A 315 -11.23 11.43 -19.12
CA THR A 315 -9.97 11.85 -19.76
C THR A 315 -9.04 12.55 -18.76
N LYS A 316 -7.75 12.20 -18.79
CA LYS A 316 -6.69 12.78 -17.95
C LYS A 316 -5.80 13.76 -18.71
N ALA A 317 -6.17 14.13 -19.94
CA ALA A 317 -5.32 14.94 -20.82
C ALA A 317 -5.04 16.34 -20.25
N LYS A 318 -6.02 16.96 -19.59
CA LYS A 318 -5.92 18.30 -19.00
C LYS A 318 -6.57 18.30 -17.62
N ARG A 319 -6.04 19.12 -16.71
CA ARG A 319 -6.67 19.42 -15.41
C ARG A 319 -6.59 20.92 -15.17
N GLY A 320 -7.68 21.62 -15.47
CA GLY A 320 -7.84 23.03 -15.11
C GLY A 320 -8.25 23.21 -13.65
N PRO A 321 -8.14 24.45 -13.12
CA PRO A 321 -8.63 24.78 -11.79
C PRO A 321 -10.15 24.65 -11.73
N LEU A 322 -10.66 24.00 -10.68
CA LEU A 322 -12.10 23.73 -10.50
C LEU A 322 -12.69 24.50 -9.30
N ARG A 323 -11.84 25.01 -8.42
CA ARG A 323 -12.20 25.91 -7.30
C ARG A 323 -11.34 27.17 -7.33
N ASP A 324 -11.80 28.21 -6.64
CA ASP A 324 -11.04 29.45 -6.44
C ASP A 324 -9.67 29.17 -5.79
N GLU A 325 -9.59 28.18 -4.91
CA GLU A 325 -8.35 27.74 -4.23
C GLU A 325 -7.31 27.16 -5.19
N ASP A 326 -7.74 26.63 -6.34
CA ASP A 326 -6.86 26.06 -7.36
C ASP A 326 -6.25 27.19 -8.24
N CYS A 327 -6.77 28.42 -8.13
CA CYS A 327 -6.22 29.60 -8.78
C CYS A 327 -5.11 30.22 -7.93
N TYR A 328 -3.91 30.39 -8.49
CA TYR A 328 -2.79 31.04 -7.80
C TYR A 328 -2.16 32.15 -8.63
N TRP A 329 -1.44 33.05 -7.93
CA TRP A 329 -0.70 34.13 -8.54
C TRP A 329 0.68 33.67 -9.02
N ASP A 330 0.95 33.84 -10.31
CA ASP A 330 2.28 33.63 -10.89
C ASP A 330 3.10 34.92 -10.74
N TYR A 331 4.01 34.91 -9.77
CA TYR A 331 4.90 36.06 -9.51
C TYR A 331 5.85 36.36 -10.67
N GLY A 332 6.25 35.37 -11.46
CA GLY A 332 7.14 35.57 -12.61
C GLY A 332 6.45 36.30 -13.76
N LYS A 333 5.14 36.09 -13.92
CA LYS A 333 4.33 36.70 -14.98
C LYS A 333 3.45 37.86 -14.49
N ALA A 334 3.48 38.16 -13.19
CA ALA A 334 2.66 39.19 -12.55
C ALA A 334 1.16 39.10 -12.90
N ARG A 335 0.61 37.88 -12.96
CA ARG A 335 -0.80 37.61 -13.25
C ARG A 335 -1.23 36.28 -12.62
N CYS A 336 -2.53 36.01 -12.55
CA CYS A 336 -3.00 34.67 -12.19
C CYS A 336 -2.50 33.65 -13.22
N ALA A 337 -1.99 32.50 -12.77
CA ALA A 337 -1.27 31.54 -13.60
C ALA A 337 -2.12 31.04 -14.78
N TRP A 338 -3.36 30.65 -14.49
CA TRP A 338 -4.34 30.13 -15.44
C TRP A 338 -5.22 31.25 -16.00
N ALA A 339 -4.67 32.16 -16.79
CA ALA A 339 -5.40 33.35 -17.27
C ALA A 339 -6.70 33.03 -18.06
N GLU A 340 -6.82 31.83 -18.65
CA GLU A 340 -8.06 31.39 -19.32
C GLU A 340 -9.19 31.07 -18.34
N TYR A 341 -8.85 30.52 -17.17
CA TYR A 341 -9.80 30.00 -16.18
C TYR A 341 -9.95 30.91 -14.96
N CYS A 342 -8.88 31.61 -14.59
CA CYS A 342 -8.80 32.44 -13.41
C CYS A 342 -8.67 33.92 -13.81
N GLU A 343 -9.31 34.79 -13.03
CA GLU A 343 -9.19 36.24 -13.11
C GLU A 343 -8.73 36.81 -11.77
N TYR A 344 -8.07 37.96 -11.83
CA TYR A 344 -7.77 38.71 -10.63
C TYR A 344 -9.01 39.53 -10.24
N ARG A 345 -9.62 39.18 -9.11
CA ARG A 345 -10.80 39.84 -8.56
C ARG A 345 -10.61 40.00 -7.06
N TYR A 346 -10.18 41.17 -6.61
CA TYR A 346 -9.98 41.45 -5.19
C TYR A 346 -11.30 41.50 -4.41
N ILE A 347 -11.32 40.88 -3.23
CA ILE A 347 -12.40 40.99 -2.24
C ILE A 347 -11.80 41.54 -0.94
N PHE A 348 -12.54 42.43 -0.27
CA PHE A 348 -12.10 42.99 1.01
C PHE A 348 -11.83 41.87 2.02
N GLY A 349 -10.60 41.82 2.53
CA GLY A 349 -10.10 40.72 3.38
C GLY A 349 -8.98 39.89 2.72
N ASP A 350 -8.77 40.03 1.41
CA ASP A 350 -7.63 39.39 0.74
C ASP A 350 -6.32 40.04 1.21
N VAL A 351 -5.42 39.22 1.77
CA VAL A 351 -4.12 39.63 2.33
C VAL A 351 -2.98 39.42 1.35
N HIS A 352 -3.11 38.47 0.42
CA HIS A 352 -2.09 38.19 -0.60
C HIS A 352 -2.69 38.06 -2.01
N LEU A 353 -1.88 38.34 -3.03
CA LEU A 353 -2.30 38.36 -4.45
C LEU A 353 -2.94 37.05 -4.92
N GLY A 354 -2.51 35.92 -4.36
CA GLY A 354 -3.12 34.62 -4.63
C GLY A 354 -4.59 34.52 -4.20
N GLN A 355 -5.00 35.12 -3.07
CA GLN A 355 -6.41 35.09 -2.63
C GLN A 355 -7.33 35.86 -3.57
N SER A 356 -6.76 36.87 -4.24
CA SER A 356 -7.46 37.64 -5.26
C SER A 356 -7.61 36.89 -6.59
N CYS A 357 -6.91 35.78 -6.82
CA CYS A 357 -7.10 34.96 -8.01
C CYS A 357 -8.29 34.02 -7.81
N ARG A 358 -9.32 34.18 -8.65
CA ARG A 358 -10.58 33.43 -8.54
C ARG A 358 -11.02 32.91 -9.89
N LEU A 359 -11.88 31.90 -9.91
CA LEU A 359 -12.40 31.34 -11.15
C LEU A 359 -13.31 32.33 -11.87
N LYS A 360 -13.19 32.31 -13.19
CA LYS A 360 -14.13 32.94 -14.11
C LYS A 360 -15.44 32.16 -14.10
N ASN A 361 -16.53 32.86 -14.35
CA ASN A 361 -17.88 32.33 -14.32
C ASN A 361 -18.14 31.42 -15.56
N SER A 362 -17.57 30.21 -15.59
CA SER A 362 -17.67 29.26 -16.71
C SER A 362 -17.56 27.79 -16.28
N SER A 363 -18.11 27.44 -15.12
CA SER A 363 -17.95 26.11 -14.54
C SER A 363 -18.68 24.99 -15.31
N ALA A 364 -19.76 25.30 -16.05
CA ALA A 364 -20.51 24.27 -16.78
C ALA A 364 -19.80 23.83 -18.08
N ASP A 365 -19.36 24.78 -18.91
CA ASP A 365 -18.71 24.48 -20.21
C ASP A 365 -17.35 23.80 -20.05
N THR A 366 -16.66 24.07 -18.95
CA THR A 366 -15.35 23.46 -18.67
C THR A 366 -15.43 22.02 -18.20
N LEU A 367 -16.56 21.60 -17.60
CA LEU A 367 -16.75 20.22 -17.18
C LEU A 367 -17.09 19.28 -18.34
N LEU A 368 -17.76 19.79 -19.39
CA LEU A 368 -18.08 19.01 -20.60
C LEU A 368 -16.83 18.44 -21.29
N HIS A 369 -15.66 19.07 -21.13
CA HIS A 369 -14.40 18.53 -21.63
C HIS A 369 -14.03 17.18 -20.98
N TYR A 370 -14.60 16.85 -19.83
CA TYR A 370 -14.31 15.62 -19.10
C TYR A 370 -15.30 14.48 -19.39
N LEU A 371 -16.28 14.68 -20.28
CA LEU A 371 -17.19 13.63 -20.80
C LEU A 371 -16.63 12.97 -22.05
#